data_AF-A0A2D7C7H7-F1
#
_entry.id   AF-A0A2D7C7H7-F1
#
_cell.length_a   1.000
_cell.length_b   1.000
_cell.length_c   1.000
_cell.angle_alpha   90.00
_cell.angle_beta   90.00
_cell.angle_gamma   90.00
#
_symmetry.space_group_name_H-M   'P 1'
#
loop_
_entity.id
_entity.type
_entity.pdbx_description
1 polymer ?
#
loop_
_entity_poly.entity_id
_entity_poly.type
_entity_poly.pdbx_seq_one_letter_code
_entity_poly.pdbx_strand_id
1 'polypeptide(L)'
;MHIEDRIIYDWQSLKNILETQQKMGKKVVFTNGCFDILHRGHMDYMEKSREKGDLLVVALNTDESVKRQGKGEDRPFNNLAERAFHMAA
;
A
#
# COMPACT_ATOMS: atom_id res chain seq x y z
N MET A 1 -8.52 12.76 -10.01
CA MET A 1 -7.47 12.30 -9.09
C MET A 1 -6.59 11.38 -9.90
N HIS A 2 -5.33 11.77 -10.04
CA HIS A 2 -4.34 10.98 -10.75
C HIS A 2 -3.87 9.85 -9.84
N ILE A 3 -3.39 8.73 -10.41
CA ILE A 3 -2.96 7.56 -9.63
C ILE A 3 -1.81 7.95 -8.71
N GLU A 4 -0.95 8.83 -9.20
CA GLU A 4 0.22 9.39 -8.53
C GLU A 4 -0.15 10.15 -7.25
N ASP A 5 -1.35 10.76 -7.19
CA ASP A 5 -1.82 11.48 -6.00
C ASP A 5 -2.06 10.54 -4.80
N ARG A 6 -2.18 9.23 -5.05
CA ARG A 6 -2.40 8.19 -4.02
C ARG A 6 -1.09 7.59 -3.51
N ILE A 7 0.05 7.91 -4.13
CA ILE A 7 1.36 7.35 -3.77
C ILE A 7 2.12 8.38 -2.93
N ILE A 8 2.44 8.01 -1.68
CA ILE A 8 3.11 8.89 -0.72
C ILE A 8 4.49 8.34 -0.39
N TYR A 9 5.54 9.11 -0.70
CA TYR A 9 6.93 8.69 -0.53
C TYR A 9 7.59 9.17 0.77
N ASP A 10 7.02 10.18 1.43
CA ASP A 10 7.61 10.79 2.61
C ASP A 10 6.68 10.80 3.84
N TRP A 11 7.29 10.78 5.01
CA TRP A 11 6.59 10.70 6.28
C TRP A 11 5.77 11.95 6.61
N GLN A 12 6.23 13.13 6.18
CA GLN A 12 5.57 14.37 6.52
C GLN A 12 4.24 14.50 5.79
N SER A 13 4.21 14.17 4.50
CA SER A 13 3.00 14.12 3.69
C SER A 13 1.99 13.11 4.25
N LEU A 14 2.44 11.88 4.56
CA LEU A 14 1.57 10.87 5.14
C LEU A 14 1.00 11.33 6.50
N LYS A 15 1.84 11.89 7.36
CA LYS A 15 1.43 12.41 8.67
C LYS A 15 0.37 13.51 8.53
N ASN A 16 0.56 14.47 7.62
CA ASN A 16 -0.40 15.55 7.37
C ASN A 16 -1.77 15.01 6.92
N ILE A 17 -1.78 14.02 6.02
CA ILE A 17 -3.00 13.35 5.56
C ILE A 17 -3.69 12.67 6.76
N LEU A 18 -2.97 11.85 7.51
CA LEU A 18 -3.52 11.11 8.65
C LEU A 18 -4.08 12.03 9.73
N GLU A 19 -3.37 13.10 10.09
CA GLU A 19 -3.84 14.09 11.06
C GLU A 19 -5.14 14.77 10.60
N THR A 20 -5.24 15.10 9.31
CA THR A 20 -6.46 15.69 8.73
C THR A 20 -7.63 14.71 8.82
N GLN A 21 -7.41 13.45 8.43
CA GLN A 21 -8.45 12.43 8.46
C GLN A 21 -8.90 12.10 9.89
N GLN A 22 -7.95 12.03 10.84
CA GLN A 22 -8.26 11.83 12.25
C GLN A 22 -9.07 13.00 12.84
N LYS A 23 -8.73 14.25 12.50
CA LYS A 23 -9.52 15.44 12.90
C LYS A 23 -10.96 15.40 12.35
N MET A 24 -11.17 14.76 11.20
CA MET A 24 -12.49 14.52 10.62
C MET A 24 -13.22 13.31 11.22
N GLY A 25 -12.65 12.65 12.24
CA GLY A 25 -13.22 11.46 12.87
C GLY A 25 -13.16 10.20 12.01
N LYS A 26 -12.33 10.18 10.96
CA LYS A 26 -12.24 9.07 9.99
C LYS A 26 -11.44 7.91 10.58
N LYS A 27 -11.95 6.68 10.40
CA LYS A 27 -11.26 5.46 10.83
C LYS A 27 -10.25 5.04 9.77
N VAL A 28 -8.97 5.03 10.14
CA VAL A 28 -7.87 4.60 9.26
C VAL A 28 -7.61 3.11 9.44
N VAL A 29 -7.58 2.38 8.33
CA VAL A 29 -7.16 0.99 8.23
C VAL A 29 -5.77 0.95 7.62
N PHE A 30 -4.91 0.09 8.16
CA PHE A 30 -3.54 -0.09 7.66
C PHE A 30 -3.30 -1.56 7.31
N THR A 31 -2.58 -1.78 6.23
CA THR A 31 -2.00 -3.07 5.89
C THR A 31 -0.64 -2.89 5.21
N ASN A 32 0.13 -3.96 5.10
CA ASN A 32 1.37 -3.99 4.34
C ASN A 32 1.50 -5.25 3.49
N GLY A 33 2.40 -5.21 2.52
CA GLY A 33 2.78 -6.37 1.76
C GLY A 33 3.68 -6.08 0.56
N CYS A 34 4.06 -7.14 -0.13
CA CYS A 34 4.86 -7.06 -1.34
C CYS A 34 4.00 -6.68 -2.55
N PHE A 35 2.87 -7.37 -2.76
CA PHE A 35 1.93 -7.16 -3.88
C PHE A 35 2.60 -7.17 -5.26
N ASP A 36 3.52 -8.11 -5.46
CA ASP A 36 4.32 -8.26 -6.68
C ASP A 36 3.48 -8.63 -7.90
N ILE A 37 2.79 -9.77 -7.84
CA ILE A 37 1.86 -10.22 -8.87
C ILE A 37 0.47 -10.21 -8.26
N LEU A 38 -0.40 -9.35 -8.78
CA LEU A 38 -1.77 -9.24 -8.31
C LEU A 38 -2.61 -10.42 -8.79
N HIS A 39 -3.50 -10.88 -7.92
CA HIS A 39 -4.47 -11.94 -8.20
C HIS A 39 -5.73 -11.69 -7.38
N ARG A 40 -6.81 -12.43 -7.67
CA ARG A 40 -8.12 -12.27 -7.01
C ARG A 40 -8.05 -12.18 -5.49
N GLY A 41 -7.22 -13.00 -4.84
CA GLY A 41 -7.03 -12.97 -3.39
C GLY A 41 -6.57 -11.60 -2.84
N HIS A 42 -5.74 -10.85 -3.57
CA HIS A 42 -5.35 -9.50 -3.16
C HIS A 42 -6.50 -8.51 -3.31
N MET A 43 -7.30 -8.61 -4.37
CA MET A 43 -8.46 -7.74 -4.58
C MET A 43 -9.49 -7.93 -3.46
N ASP A 44 -9.86 -9.19 -3.18
CA ASP A 44 -10.77 -9.54 -2.09
C ASP A 44 -10.22 -9.09 -0.72
N TYR A 45 -8.92 -9.26 -0.49
CA TYR A 45 -8.26 -8.79 0.71
C TYR A 45 -8.31 -7.26 0.88
N MET A 46 -8.08 -6.51 -0.20
CA MET A 46 -8.12 -5.05 -0.20
C MET A 46 -9.53 -4.52 -0.02
N GLU A 47 -10.52 -5.13 -0.68
CA GLU A 47 -11.94 -4.80 -0.53
C GLU A 47 -12.37 -4.97 0.93
N LYS A 48 -12.13 -6.14 1.52
CA LYS A 48 -12.42 -6.42 2.93
C LYS A 48 -11.65 -5.54 3.90
N SER A 49 -10.45 -5.09 3.53
CA SER A 49 -9.67 -4.16 4.35
C SER A 49 -10.29 -2.76 4.29
N ARG A 50 -10.70 -2.31 3.11
CA ARG A 50 -11.34 -1.00 2.91
C ARG A 50 -12.69 -0.90 3.61
N GLU A 51 -13.47 -1.97 3.67
CA GLU A 51 -14.75 -2.02 4.39
C GLU A 51 -14.63 -1.76 5.90
N LYS A 52 -13.44 -1.92 6.48
CA LYS A 52 -13.23 -1.80 7.94
C LYS A 52 -13.05 -0.36 8.41
N GLY A 53 -13.02 0.64 7.52
CA GLY A 53 -12.86 2.04 7.88
C GLY A 53 -13.11 2.98 6.69
N ASP A 54 -12.69 4.23 6.84
CA ASP A 54 -12.91 5.27 5.84
C ASP A 54 -11.71 5.50 4.93
N LEU A 55 -10.50 5.18 5.41
CA LEU A 55 -9.24 5.33 4.69
C LEU A 55 -8.43 4.06 4.82
N LEU A 56 -8.00 3.47 3.69
CA LEU A 56 -7.06 2.36 3.67
C LEU A 56 -5.66 2.87 3.29
N VAL A 57 -4.69 2.62 4.16
CA VAL A 57 -3.26 2.85 3.89
C VAL A 57 -2.60 1.50 3.63
N VAL A 58 -1.96 1.37 2.47
CA VAL A 58 -1.20 0.17 2.09
C VAL A 58 0.28 0.52 2.05
N ALA A 59 1.07 -0.07 2.95
CA ALA A 59 2.52 0.07 2.93
C ALA A 59 3.16 -1.03 2.08
N LEU A 60 4.05 -0.64 1.16
CA LEU A 60 4.77 -1.58 0.32
C LEU A 60 6.15 -1.88 0.88
N ASN A 61 6.51 -3.16 0.92
CA ASN A 61 7.89 -3.57 1.21
C ASN A 61 8.83 -3.04 0.13
N THR A 62 10.01 -2.55 0.52
CA THR A 62 11.11 -2.27 -0.44
C THR A 62 11.61 -3.56 -1.09
N ASP A 63 12.29 -3.46 -2.21
CA ASP A 63 12.80 -4.63 -2.93
C ASP A 63 13.80 -5.42 -2.07
N GLU A 64 14.63 -4.73 -1.27
CA GLU A 64 15.54 -5.36 -0.31
C GLU A 64 14.78 -6.05 0.83
N SER A 65 13.68 -5.45 1.30
CA SER A 65 12.82 -6.03 2.33
C SER A 65 12.17 -7.32 1.85
N VAL A 66 11.74 -7.38 0.59
CA VAL A 66 11.18 -8.59 -0.04
C VAL A 66 12.24 -9.68 -0.16
N LYS A 67 13.44 -9.35 -0.67
CA LYS A 67 14.55 -10.30 -0.84
C LYS A 67 14.96 -10.96 0.48
N ARG A 68 15.01 -10.19 1.57
CA ARG A 68 15.33 -10.71 2.92
C ARG A 68 14.31 -11.73 3.46
N GLN A 69 13.11 -11.83 2.89
CA GLN A 69 12.09 -12.79 3.32
C GLN A 69 12.34 -14.22 2.79
N GLY A 70 13.38 -14.44 1.96
CA GLY A 70 13.79 -15.78 1.54
C GLY A 70 12.80 -16.49 0.60
N LYS A 71 11.99 -15.73 -0.16
CA LYS A 71 10.94 -16.26 -1.05
C LYS A 71 11.42 -16.54 -2.49
N GLY A 72 12.73 -16.63 -2.70
CA GLY A 72 13.39 -16.79 -4.00
C GLY A 72 14.21 -15.57 -4.39
N GLU A 73 15.36 -15.77 -5.04
CA GLU A 73 16.29 -14.70 -5.41
C GLU A 73 15.74 -13.78 -6.50
N ASP A 74 14.88 -14.32 -7.37
CA ASP A 74 14.26 -13.61 -8.49
C ASP A 74 13.10 -12.68 -8.07
N ARG A 75 12.77 -12.64 -6.76
CA ARG A 75 11.68 -11.81 -6.24
C ARG A 75 12.19 -10.52 -5.59
N PRO A 76 11.47 -9.39 -5.76
CA PRO A 76 10.23 -9.24 -6.51
C PRO A 76 10.47 -9.15 -8.03
N PHE A 77 9.50 -9.60 -8.82
CA PHE A 77 9.52 -9.46 -10.28
C PHE A 77 9.30 -8.01 -10.71
N ASN A 78 8.41 -7.30 -10.03
CA ASN A 78 8.15 -5.88 -10.20
C ASN A 78 8.86 -5.08 -9.10
N ASN A 79 9.58 -4.03 -9.48
CA ASN A 79 10.23 -3.15 -8.51
C ASN A 79 9.19 -2.37 -7.68
N LEU A 80 9.64 -1.70 -6.62
CA LEU A 80 8.75 -0.95 -5.72
C LEU A 80 7.86 0.07 -6.43
N ALA A 81 8.37 0.79 -7.43
CA ALA A 81 7.60 1.82 -8.15
C ALA A 81 6.44 1.21 -8.96
N GLU A 82 6.70 0.11 -9.67
CA GLU A 82 5.69 -0.63 -10.43
C GLU A 82 4.60 -1.18 -9.50
N ARG A 83 5.01 -1.78 -8.38
CA ARG A 83 4.07 -2.31 -7.36
C ARG A 83 3.24 -1.19 -6.73
N ALA A 84 3.82 -0.01 -6.50
CA ALA A 84 3.09 1.17 -6.01
C ALA A 84 2.03 1.62 -7.01
N PHE A 85 2.38 1.69 -8.29
CA PHE A 85 1.44 2.04 -9.35
C PHE A 85 0.29 1.04 -9.43
N HIS A 86 0.57 -0.27 -9.44
CA HIS A 86 -0.45 -1.32 -9.47
C HIS A 86 -1.43 -1.24 -8.30
N MET A 87 -0.95 -0.89 -7.10
CA MET A 87 -1.80 -0.76 -5.91
C MET A 87 -2.58 0.55 -5.83
N ALA A 88 -2.11 1.59 -6.52
CA ALA A 88 -2.74 2.90 -6.52
C ALA A 88 -3.82 3.07 -7.60
N ALA A 89 -3.79 2.26 -8.66
CA ALA A 89 -4.79 2.24 -9.74
C ALA A 89 -6.18 1.83 -9.21
#